data_AF-A0A5C7SDU7-F1
#
_entry.id   AF-A0A5C7SDU7-F1
#
_cell.length_a   1.000
_cell.length_b   1.000
_cell.length_c   1.000
_cell.angle_alpha   90.00
_cell.angle_beta   90.00
_cell.angle_gamma   90.00
#
_symmetry.space_group_name_H-M   'P 1'
#
loop_
_entity.id
_entity.type
_entity.pdbx_description
1 polymer ?
#
loop_
_entity_poly.entity_id
_entity_poly.type
_entity_poly.pdbx_seq_one_letter_code
_entity_poly.pdbx_strand_id
1 'polypeptide(L)'
;PDWVERPDLKYAPFVPGLPKVLDKRRQVFTAIRGGDILLHHPFQSFAPVIEMLRAAADDPQVLAIKMTVYRTGTDSVLMEHLARAAQKGKEVTVVLELMARFDEEANITLANRLEEVGAHVVYGVFGYKTHAKLLMIVRREEDGLRRYVHMGTGNYHPRTTRFYTDFGLLTCNAEIGEDVATVFKQLTGLGKATELRHLWQAPFTLQPNVVAAIRREAEIARAGRRGRVIAKMNALLEPETIEALYEASQAGVEIDLIVRGPCALRPGVPGLSDNIRVRSVIGRFLEHHRIFHFHADGAEHMYLSSADWMDRNFFRRIEIAFPVLDPRLKRRVMKEGLRPYLGDNCQAWDMQADGKYRRKHPRSIRRAAQLILLKELAASS
;
A
#
# COMPACT_ATOMS: atom_id res chain seq x y z
N PRO A 1 -30.31 0.79 0.27
CA PRO A 1 -30.15 -0.33 -0.68
C PRO A 1 -30.63 -1.68 -0.13
N ASP A 2 -30.67 -1.87 1.19
CA ASP A 2 -31.08 -3.14 1.81
C ASP A 2 -32.56 -3.20 2.21
N TRP A 3 -33.36 -2.24 1.75
CA TRP A 3 -34.79 -2.17 2.06
C TRP A 3 -35.65 -3.07 1.16
N VAL A 4 -35.05 -3.73 0.16
CA VAL A 4 -35.73 -4.66 -0.75
C VAL A 4 -34.83 -5.88 -0.99
N GLU A 5 -35.38 -7.08 -0.86
CA GLU A 5 -34.71 -8.36 -1.14
C GLU A 5 -34.65 -8.64 -2.65
N ARG A 6 -33.81 -7.90 -3.36
CA ARG A 6 -33.50 -8.12 -4.78
C ARG A 6 -32.03 -8.48 -4.98
N PRO A 7 -31.63 -9.73 -4.67
CA PRO A 7 -30.23 -10.15 -4.80
C PRO A 7 -29.72 -10.09 -6.24
N ASP A 8 -30.62 -10.22 -7.23
CA ASP A 8 -30.36 -10.06 -8.66
C ASP A 8 -29.95 -8.64 -9.08
N LEU A 9 -30.25 -7.62 -8.24
CA LEU A 9 -29.84 -6.23 -8.44
C LEU A 9 -28.60 -5.85 -7.62
N LYS A 10 -28.01 -6.79 -6.88
CA LYS A 10 -26.83 -6.57 -6.04
C LYS A 10 -25.62 -7.29 -6.64
N TYR A 11 -24.43 -6.83 -6.29
CA TYR A 11 -23.21 -7.60 -6.60
C TYR A 11 -23.25 -8.94 -5.88
N ALA A 12 -22.93 -10.02 -6.59
CA ALA A 12 -22.83 -11.34 -5.98
C ALA A 12 -21.86 -11.31 -4.77
N PRO A 13 -22.25 -11.91 -3.63
CA PRO A 13 -21.33 -12.08 -2.51
C PRO A 13 -20.14 -12.93 -2.98
N PHE A 14 -19.00 -12.73 -2.32
CA PHE A 14 -17.81 -13.54 -2.56
C PHE A 14 -17.09 -13.76 -1.23
N VAL A 15 -16.35 -14.86 -1.14
CA VAL A 15 -15.49 -15.15 0.00
C VAL A 15 -14.05 -14.80 -0.41
N PRO A 16 -13.36 -13.90 0.30
CA PRO A 16 -11.96 -13.60 0.02
C PRO A 16 -11.10 -14.85 0.13
N GLY A 17 -10.24 -15.08 -0.87
CA GLY A 17 -9.32 -16.22 -0.86
C GLY A 17 -8.16 -16.03 0.12
N LEU A 18 -7.30 -17.04 0.21
CA LEU A 18 -6.04 -16.99 0.95
C LEU A 18 -4.86 -17.30 0.01
N PRO A 19 -3.70 -16.66 0.20
CA PRO A 19 -2.49 -17.10 -0.49
C PRO A 19 -2.21 -18.57 -0.17
N LYS A 20 -1.87 -19.37 -1.20
CA LYS A 20 -1.62 -20.82 -1.05
C LYS A 20 -0.57 -21.17 0.02
N VAL A 21 0.40 -20.29 0.26
CA VAL A 21 1.45 -20.49 1.27
C VAL A 21 0.93 -20.42 2.71
N LEU A 22 -0.24 -19.78 2.90
CA LEU A 22 -0.95 -19.67 4.18
C LEU A 22 -2.10 -20.67 4.28
N ASP A 23 -2.38 -21.41 3.21
CA ASP A 23 -3.33 -22.52 3.24
C ASP A 23 -2.69 -23.72 3.95
N LYS A 24 -3.45 -24.40 4.82
CA LYS A 24 -3.07 -25.59 5.60
C LYS A 24 -2.04 -25.37 6.73
N ARG A 25 -2.54 -25.08 7.93
CA ARG A 25 -1.94 -25.40 9.26
C ARG A 25 -0.52 -24.87 9.55
N ARG A 26 0.10 -24.07 8.68
CA ARG A 26 1.42 -23.48 8.93
C ARG A 26 1.28 -22.27 9.85
N GLN A 27 2.11 -22.22 10.89
CA GLN A 27 2.22 -21.03 11.74
C GLN A 27 2.70 -19.85 10.88
N VAL A 28 2.06 -18.70 11.06
CA VAL A 28 2.26 -17.49 10.24
C VAL A 28 3.73 -17.05 10.15
N PHE A 29 4.49 -17.08 11.23
CA PHE A 29 5.92 -16.75 11.23
C PHE A 29 6.75 -17.73 10.38
N THR A 30 6.46 -19.03 10.47
CA THR A 30 7.12 -20.04 9.62
C THR A 30 6.81 -19.84 8.14
N ALA A 31 5.58 -19.42 7.81
CA ALA A 31 5.24 -19.08 6.43
C ALA A 31 6.05 -17.87 5.92
N ILE A 32 6.15 -16.80 6.72
CA ILE A 32 6.92 -15.59 6.36
C ILE A 32 8.42 -15.90 6.25
N ARG A 33 8.97 -16.77 7.11
CA ARG A 33 10.38 -17.23 6.99
C ARG A 33 10.65 -17.99 5.69
N GLY A 34 9.64 -18.66 5.15
CA GLY A 34 9.75 -19.39 3.87
C GLY A 34 9.81 -18.47 2.65
N GLY A 35 9.49 -17.18 2.81
CA GLY A 35 9.52 -16.18 1.75
C GLY A 35 8.46 -15.10 1.95
N ASP A 36 8.65 -13.97 1.28
CA ASP A 36 7.73 -12.84 1.34
C ASP A 36 6.32 -13.24 0.87
N ILE A 37 5.30 -12.73 1.55
CA ILE A 37 3.90 -13.04 1.26
C ILE A 37 3.17 -11.76 0.90
N LEU A 38 2.67 -11.70 -0.33
CA LEU A 38 1.83 -10.60 -0.81
C LEU A 38 0.34 -10.93 -0.62
N LEU A 39 -0.40 -10.00 -0.05
CA LEU A 39 -1.86 -10.02 0.12
C LEU A 39 -2.47 -8.98 -0.82
N HIS A 40 -3.60 -9.30 -1.46
CA HIS A 40 -4.33 -8.38 -2.33
C HIS A 40 -5.80 -8.30 -1.94
N HIS A 41 -6.14 -7.27 -1.17
CA HIS A 41 -7.49 -6.99 -0.70
C HIS A 41 -8.31 -6.30 -1.80
N PRO A 42 -9.65 -6.45 -1.81
CA PRO A 42 -10.45 -7.31 -0.94
C PRO A 42 -10.53 -8.75 -1.45
N PHE A 43 -9.86 -9.07 -2.57
CA PHE A 43 -9.93 -10.38 -3.22
C PHE A 43 -9.37 -11.50 -2.34
N GLN A 44 -8.34 -11.18 -1.56
CA GLN A 44 -7.77 -12.02 -0.51
C GLN A 44 -8.08 -11.46 0.87
N SER A 45 -8.22 -12.36 1.84
CA SER A 45 -8.58 -12.05 3.21
C SER A 45 -7.51 -11.23 3.92
N PHE A 46 -7.94 -10.33 4.80
CA PHE A 46 -7.10 -9.61 5.76
C PHE A 46 -6.73 -10.45 6.98
N ALA A 47 -7.37 -11.61 7.17
CA ALA A 47 -7.17 -12.50 8.30
C ALA A 47 -5.69 -12.85 8.59
N PRO A 48 -4.79 -13.05 7.60
CA PRO A 48 -3.37 -13.32 7.87
C PRO A 48 -2.66 -12.25 8.71
N VAL A 49 -3.02 -10.98 8.55
CA VAL A 49 -2.42 -9.87 9.32
C VAL A 49 -2.92 -9.89 10.76
N ILE A 50 -4.22 -10.16 10.96
CA ILE A 50 -4.82 -10.36 12.28
C ILE A 50 -4.18 -11.58 12.96
N GLU A 51 -4.01 -12.68 12.22
CA GLU A 51 -3.39 -13.90 12.71
C GLU A 51 -1.93 -13.70 13.13
N MET A 52 -1.17 -12.92 12.35
CA MET A 52 0.20 -12.53 12.71
C MET A 52 0.24 -11.81 14.05
N LEU A 53 -0.67 -10.87 14.29
CA LEU A 53 -0.76 -10.13 15.54
C LEU A 53 -1.27 -11.01 16.71
N ARG A 54 -2.27 -11.87 16.44
CA ARG A 54 -2.81 -12.83 17.42
C ARG A 54 -1.72 -13.80 17.89
N ALA A 55 -1.01 -14.42 16.93
CA ALA A 55 0.10 -15.31 17.22
C ALA A 55 1.21 -14.59 17.99
N ALA A 56 1.51 -13.34 17.62
CA ALA A 56 2.50 -12.52 18.33
C ALA A 56 2.12 -12.23 19.78
N ALA A 57 0.84 -11.98 20.07
CA ALA A 57 0.38 -11.74 21.44
C ALA A 57 0.60 -12.97 22.35
N ASP A 58 0.46 -14.17 21.80
CA ASP A 58 0.51 -15.43 22.54
C ASP A 58 1.89 -16.10 22.58
N ASP A 59 2.77 -15.80 21.63
CA ASP A 59 4.10 -16.43 21.53
C ASP A 59 5.05 -15.91 22.63
N PRO A 60 5.64 -16.77 23.48
CA PRO A 60 6.60 -16.37 24.50
C PRO A 60 7.95 -15.88 23.94
N GLN A 61 8.26 -16.20 22.67
CA GLN A 61 9.47 -15.73 22.00
C GLN A 61 9.34 -14.31 21.45
N VAL A 62 8.13 -13.75 21.39
CA VAL A 62 7.93 -12.36 20.95
C VAL A 62 8.25 -11.41 22.08
N LEU A 63 9.16 -10.48 21.79
CA LEU A 63 9.64 -9.48 22.75
C LEU A 63 8.90 -8.16 22.61
N ALA A 64 8.67 -7.72 21.36
CA ALA A 64 8.07 -6.42 21.09
C ALA A 64 7.13 -6.43 19.89
N ILE A 65 6.11 -5.56 19.94
CA ILE A 65 5.16 -5.31 18.86
C ILE A 65 5.07 -3.79 18.66
N LYS A 66 5.36 -3.31 17.45
CA LYS A 66 5.20 -1.90 17.09
C LYS A 66 4.20 -1.76 15.95
N MET A 67 3.22 -0.87 16.09
CA MET A 67 2.15 -0.72 15.08
C MET A 67 1.74 0.73 14.89
N THR A 68 1.57 1.14 13.65
CA THR A 68 0.89 2.40 13.30
C THR A 68 -0.62 2.15 13.24
N VAL A 69 -1.40 2.96 13.94
CA VAL A 69 -2.85 2.83 13.98
C VAL A 69 -3.47 4.10 13.44
N TYR A 70 -4.00 4.00 12.22
CA TYR A 70 -4.74 5.06 11.54
C TYR A 70 -6.21 4.67 11.49
N ARG A 71 -7.05 5.38 12.26
CA ARG A 71 -8.51 5.18 12.32
C ARG A 71 -8.91 3.73 12.52
N THR A 72 -8.93 3.30 13.78
CA THR A 72 -9.61 2.05 14.14
C THR A 72 -11.05 2.36 14.47
N GLY A 73 -11.98 1.62 13.87
CA GLY A 73 -13.34 1.56 14.43
C GLY A 73 -13.27 1.15 15.90
N THR A 74 -14.26 1.57 16.67
CA THR A 74 -14.36 1.40 18.13
C THR A 74 -14.23 -0.05 18.63
N ASP A 75 -14.37 -1.04 17.74
CA ASP A 75 -14.30 -2.49 18.04
C ASP A 75 -13.22 -3.22 17.21
N SER A 76 -11.98 -2.72 17.21
CA SER A 76 -10.91 -3.34 16.42
C SER A 76 -10.29 -4.53 17.16
N VAL A 77 -10.53 -5.75 16.67
CA VAL A 77 -9.86 -7.01 17.10
C VAL A 77 -8.33 -6.87 17.22
N LEU A 78 -7.73 -5.99 16.42
CA LEU A 78 -6.30 -5.70 16.49
C LEU A 78 -5.90 -5.09 17.83
N MET A 79 -6.74 -4.21 18.38
CA MET A 79 -6.48 -3.54 19.66
C MET A 79 -6.58 -4.51 20.82
N GLU A 80 -7.53 -5.45 20.78
CA GLU A 80 -7.60 -6.53 21.77
C GLU A 80 -6.33 -7.38 21.78
N HIS A 81 -5.77 -7.69 20.61
CA HIS A 81 -4.51 -8.42 20.52
C HIS A 81 -3.31 -7.61 21.01
N LEU A 82 -3.25 -6.30 20.74
CA LEU A 82 -2.21 -5.42 21.28
C LEU A 82 -2.29 -5.31 22.80
N ALA A 83 -3.49 -5.09 23.35
CA ALA A 83 -3.72 -5.03 24.79
C ALA A 83 -3.32 -6.35 25.47
N ARG A 84 -3.75 -7.49 24.89
CA ARG A 84 -3.36 -8.83 25.37
C ARG A 84 -1.85 -9.06 25.32
N ALA A 85 -1.16 -8.57 24.29
CA ALA A 85 0.29 -8.67 24.20
C ALA A 85 0.98 -7.87 25.31
N ALA A 86 0.52 -6.65 25.59
CA ALA A 86 1.04 -5.80 26.66
C ALA A 86 0.81 -6.44 28.05
N GLN A 87 -0.40 -6.95 28.30
CA GLN A 87 -0.72 -7.71 29.53
C GLN A 87 0.15 -8.95 29.73
N LYS A 88 0.65 -9.54 28.63
CA LYS A 88 1.59 -10.67 28.64
C LYS A 88 3.06 -10.24 28.73
N GLY A 89 3.33 -8.98 29.07
CA GLY A 89 4.68 -8.46 29.32
C GLY A 89 5.51 -8.17 28.07
N LYS A 90 4.87 -8.07 26.89
CA LYS A 90 5.56 -7.71 25.64
C LYS A 90 5.68 -6.19 25.55
N GLU A 91 6.78 -5.68 25.00
CA GLU A 91 6.92 -4.26 24.71
C GLU A 91 6.00 -3.89 23.53
N VAL A 92 4.85 -3.28 23.82
CA VAL A 92 3.90 -2.85 22.80
C VAL A 92 4.05 -1.34 22.59
N THR A 93 4.35 -0.93 21.35
CA THR A 93 4.38 0.49 20.95
C THR A 93 3.31 0.76 19.91
N VAL A 94 2.43 1.73 20.16
CA VAL A 94 1.38 2.11 19.21
C VAL A 94 1.53 3.57 18.84
N VAL A 95 1.63 3.85 17.53
CA VAL A 95 1.64 5.22 17.01
C VAL A 95 0.24 5.57 16.53
N LEU A 96 -0.43 6.47 17.26
CA LEU A 96 -1.79 6.93 16.98
C LEU A 96 -1.78 8.31 16.31
N GLU A 97 -2.69 8.48 15.34
CA GLU A 97 -2.95 9.77 14.70
C GLU A 97 -4.16 10.46 15.38
N LEU A 98 -3.90 11.45 16.23
CA LEU A 98 -4.99 12.21 16.89
C LEU A 98 -5.72 13.16 15.94
N MET A 99 -5.07 13.71 14.90
CA MET A 99 -5.71 14.70 14.01
C MET A 99 -6.55 14.05 12.89
N ALA A 100 -6.99 12.81 13.07
CA ALA A 100 -7.94 12.17 12.18
C ALA A 100 -9.33 12.78 12.42
N ARG A 101 -9.72 13.76 11.58
CA ARG A 101 -11.04 14.42 11.64
C ARG A 101 -12.15 13.37 11.84
N PHE A 102 -13.01 13.64 12.84
CA PHE A 102 -14.20 12.88 13.25
C PHE A 102 -13.99 11.63 14.12
N ASP A 103 -12.75 11.25 14.48
CA ASP A 103 -12.46 10.05 15.31
C ASP A 103 -11.62 10.37 16.58
N GLU A 104 -11.49 11.65 16.95
CA GLU A 104 -10.58 12.10 18.02
C GLU A 104 -10.89 11.47 19.39
N GLU A 105 -12.17 11.45 19.80
CA GLU A 105 -12.61 10.88 21.07
C GLU A 105 -12.38 9.36 21.14
N ALA A 106 -12.68 8.65 20.05
CA ALA A 106 -12.46 7.21 19.94
C ALA A 106 -10.97 6.86 20.02
N ASN A 107 -10.10 7.65 19.39
CA ASN A 107 -8.65 7.46 19.46
C ASN A 107 -8.10 7.74 20.86
N ILE A 108 -8.64 8.74 21.58
CA ILE A 108 -8.23 9.05 22.96
C ILE A 108 -8.64 7.91 23.90
N THR A 109 -9.88 7.41 23.80
CA THR A 109 -10.34 6.29 24.63
C THR A 109 -9.51 5.03 24.37
N LEU A 110 -9.15 4.81 23.10
CA LEU A 110 -8.29 3.70 22.73
C LEU A 110 -6.86 3.84 23.30
N ALA A 111 -6.30 5.04 23.21
CA ALA A 111 -4.98 5.34 23.78
C ALA A 111 -4.95 5.02 25.27
N ASN A 112 -5.92 5.54 26.03
CA ASN A 112 -6.03 5.32 27.48
C ASN A 112 -6.10 3.82 27.82
N ARG A 113 -6.94 3.05 27.10
CA ARG A 113 -7.06 1.60 27.31
C ARG A 113 -5.75 0.83 27.07
N LEU A 114 -4.95 1.27 26.10
CA LEU A 114 -3.66 0.64 25.80
C LEU A 114 -2.60 1.05 26.84
N GLU A 115 -2.58 2.30 27.26
CA GLU A 115 -1.70 2.79 28.32
C GLU A 115 -1.97 2.11 29.67
N GLU A 116 -3.24 1.93 30.03
CA GLU A 116 -3.68 1.23 31.27
C GLU A 116 -3.12 -0.19 31.38
N VAL A 117 -2.91 -0.87 30.24
CA VAL A 117 -2.34 -2.23 30.20
C VAL A 117 -0.84 -2.26 29.91
N GLY A 118 -0.18 -1.10 29.97
CA GLY A 118 1.27 -0.96 29.88
C GLY A 118 1.84 -0.83 28.46
N ALA A 119 1.00 -0.57 27.45
CA ALA A 119 1.50 -0.24 26.12
C ALA A 119 2.01 1.20 26.04
N HIS A 120 3.10 1.42 25.31
CA HIS A 120 3.64 2.74 25.03
C HIS A 120 2.91 3.36 23.84
N VAL A 121 2.01 4.30 24.13
CA VAL A 121 1.25 5.02 23.11
C VAL A 121 1.95 6.33 22.75
N VAL A 122 2.13 6.57 21.45
CA VAL A 122 2.75 7.78 20.93
C VAL A 122 1.82 8.48 19.96
N TYR A 123 1.64 9.78 20.17
CA TYR A 123 0.78 10.63 19.36
C TYR A 123 1.52 11.27 18.18
N GLY A 124 1.98 10.43 17.24
CA GLY A 124 2.63 10.86 16.01
C GLY A 124 3.76 11.89 16.18
N VAL A 125 4.14 12.55 15.08
CA VAL A 125 5.09 13.66 15.10
C VAL A 125 4.31 14.96 14.94
N PHE A 126 4.55 15.94 15.82
CA PHE A 126 3.86 17.23 15.75
C PHE A 126 3.94 17.86 14.35
N GLY A 127 2.81 18.28 13.80
CA GLY A 127 2.70 18.88 12.47
C GLY A 127 2.60 17.88 11.30
N TYR A 128 2.78 16.58 11.52
CA TYR A 128 2.71 15.56 10.48
C TYR A 128 1.68 14.48 10.80
N LYS A 129 0.86 14.12 9.80
CA LYS A 129 -0.06 12.99 9.96
C LYS A 129 0.60 11.67 9.61
N THR A 130 0.53 10.69 10.50
CA THR A 130 1.05 9.34 10.24
C THR A 130 0.04 8.56 9.39
N HIS A 131 0.38 8.31 8.13
CA HIS A 131 -0.44 7.56 7.19
C HIS A 131 0.27 6.34 6.64
N ALA A 132 1.50 6.06 7.05
CA ALA A 132 2.14 4.76 6.86
C ALA A 132 1.37 3.65 7.58
N LYS A 133 1.34 2.44 7.00
CA LYS A 133 0.68 1.26 7.59
C LYS A 133 1.70 0.18 7.85
N LEU A 134 2.24 0.19 9.05
CA LEU A 134 3.33 -0.65 9.49
C LEU A 134 2.92 -1.43 10.73
N LEU A 135 3.24 -2.72 10.73
CA LEU A 135 3.23 -3.58 11.90
C LEU A 135 4.56 -4.31 11.92
N MET A 136 5.26 -4.27 13.05
CA MET A 136 6.53 -4.94 13.26
C MET A 136 6.46 -5.78 14.53
N ILE A 137 6.88 -7.02 14.43
CA ILE A 137 6.99 -7.97 15.55
C ILE A 137 8.46 -8.37 15.68
N VAL A 138 9.03 -8.15 16.86
CA VAL A 138 10.39 -8.57 17.20
C VAL A 138 10.31 -9.88 17.98
N ARG A 139 10.87 -10.95 17.42
CA ARG A 139 10.80 -12.31 17.95
C ARG A 139 12.20 -12.88 18.10
N ARG A 140 12.43 -13.59 19.21
CA ARG A 140 13.62 -14.41 19.41
C ARG A 140 13.51 -15.68 18.57
N GLU A 141 14.49 -15.91 17.73
CA GLU A 141 14.65 -17.11 16.91
C GLU A 141 15.96 -17.81 17.32
N GLU A 142 16.20 -19.01 16.79
CA GLU A 142 17.42 -19.79 17.04
C GLU A 142 18.69 -19.03 16.61
N ASP A 143 18.61 -18.20 15.57
CA ASP A 143 19.71 -17.41 15.01
C ASP A 143 19.77 -15.97 15.53
N GLY A 144 18.97 -15.62 16.55
CA GLY A 144 18.97 -14.31 17.19
C GLY A 144 17.64 -13.57 17.06
N LEU A 145 17.67 -12.24 17.09
CA LEU A 145 16.46 -11.43 16.98
C LEU A 145 16.05 -11.27 15.53
N ARG A 146 14.79 -11.59 15.23
CA ARG A 146 14.20 -11.42 13.91
C ARG A 146 13.03 -10.45 13.96
N ARG A 147 12.90 -9.65 12.91
CA ARG A 147 11.80 -8.71 12.71
C ARG A 147 10.87 -9.25 11.63
N TYR A 148 9.61 -9.45 12.00
CA TYR A 148 8.54 -9.75 11.06
C TYR A 148 7.73 -8.49 10.84
N VAL A 149 7.55 -8.13 9.58
CA VAL A 149 6.98 -6.84 9.20
C VAL A 149 5.79 -7.06 8.28
N HIS A 150 4.72 -6.30 8.51
CA HIS A 150 3.67 -6.04 7.56
C HIS A 150 3.72 -4.57 7.10
N MET A 151 3.69 -4.33 5.79
CA MET A 151 3.55 -3.01 5.18
C MET A 151 2.35 -2.99 4.24
N GLY A 152 1.45 -2.01 4.41
CA GLY A 152 0.21 -1.91 3.64
C GLY A 152 0.10 -0.62 2.83
N THR A 153 -0.55 -0.69 1.67
CA THR A 153 -0.97 0.50 0.90
C THR A 153 -2.20 1.19 1.48
N GLY A 154 -2.95 0.48 2.34
CA GLY A 154 -4.18 0.95 2.97
C GLY A 154 -4.32 0.53 4.43
N ASN A 155 -5.36 1.06 5.08
CA ASN A 155 -5.56 0.98 6.53
C ASN A 155 -5.90 -0.42 7.03
N TYR A 156 -5.62 -0.65 8.31
CA TYR A 156 -5.94 -1.87 9.05
C TYR A 156 -7.44 -2.01 9.41
N HIS A 157 -8.35 -1.30 8.72
CA HIS A 157 -9.76 -1.25 9.10
C HIS A 157 -10.58 -2.37 8.41
N PRO A 158 -11.14 -3.36 9.14
CA PRO A 158 -11.79 -4.54 8.55
C PRO A 158 -12.96 -4.24 7.62
N ARG A 159 -13.68 -3.13 7.82
CA ARG A 159 -14.74 -2.70 6.89
C ARG A 159 -14.16 -2.18 5.58
N THR A 160 -13.12 -1.33 5.60
CA THR A 160 -12.58 -0.77 4.36
C THR A 160 -11.85 -1.84 3.55
N THR A 161 -11.19 -2.81 4.19
CA THR A 161 -10.53 -3.93 3.49
C THR A 161 -11.49 -4.83 2.71
N ARG A 162 -12.82 -4.69 2.88
CA ARG A 162 -13.84 -5.36 2.05
C ARG A 162 -14.25 -4.56 0.81
N PHE A 163 -13.99 -3.25 0.78
CA PHE A 163 -14.44 -2.34 -0.27
C PHE A 163 -13.28 -1.66 -1.02
N TYR A 164 -12.09 -1.57 -0.42
CA TYR A 164 -10.92 -0.88 -0.95
C TYR A 164 -9.95 -1.93 -1.49
N THR A 165 -9.36 -1.67 -2.67
CA THR A 165 -8.31 -2.54 -3.19
C THR A 165 -6.97 -2.13 -2.62
N ASP A 166 -6.31 -3.02 -1.88
CA ASP A 166 -5.05 -2.72 -1.17
C ASP A 166 -4.06 -3.88 -1.27
N PHE A 167 -2.77 -3.58 -1.30
CA PHE A 167 -1.72 -4.57 -1.12
C PHE A 167 -1.19 -4.53 0.33
N GLY A 168 -0.90 -5.72 0.86
CA GLY A 168 -0.15 -5.92 2.10
C GLY A 168 1.03 -6.85 1.84
N LEU A 169 2.22 -6.47 2.29
CA LEU A 169 3.43 -7.30 2.19
C LEU A 169 3.85 -7.76 3.58
N LEU A 170 3.92 -9.07 3.78
CA LEU A 170 4.51 -9.72 4.95
C LEU A 170 5.92 -10.17 4.61
N THR A 171 6.91 -9.76 5.41
CA THR A 171 8.32 -10.08 5.19
C THR A 171 9.08 -10.24 6.50
N CYS A 172 10.17 -11.00 6.48
CA CYS A 172 11.19 -11.00 7.51
C CYS A 172 12.58 -10.66 6.95
N ASN A 173 12.63 -9.93 5.83
CA ASN A 173 13.88 -9.42 5.27
C ASN A 173 14.55 -8.49 6.30
N ALA A 174 15.81 -8.78 6.64
CA ALA A 174 16.53 -8.09 7.71
C ALA A 174 16.71 -6.59 7.42
N GLU A 175 16.97 -6.21 6.17
CA GLU A 175 17.23 -4.83 5.76
C GLU A 175 15.94 -4.00 5.77
N ILE A 176 14.83 -4.56 5.25
CA ILE A 176 13.50 -3.93 5.37
C ILE A 176 13.09 -3.83 6.85
N GLY A 177 13.39 -4.86 7.65
CA GLY A 177 13.11 -4.87 9.08
C GLY A 177 13.85 -3.75 9.83
N GLU A 178 15.10 -3.47 9.47
CA GLU A 178 15.87 -2.37 10.07
C GLU A 178 15.35 -1.00 9.62
N ASP A 179 14.97 -0.83 8.36
CA ASP A 179 14.35 0.40 7.88
C ASP A 179 13.04 0.69 8.63
N VAL A 180 12.15 -0.32 8.79
CA VAL A 180 10.91 -0.16 9.55
C VAL A 180 11.17 0.15 11.01
N ALA A 181 12.17 -0.51 11.64
CA ALA A 181 12.58 -0.18 13.00
C ALA A 181 13.07 1.28 13.11
N THR A 182 13.80 1.77 12.11
CA THR A 182 14.26 3.16 12.03
C THR A 182 13.10 4.14 11.89
N VAL A 183 12.11 3.84 11.05
CA VAL A 183 10.88 4.63 10.94
C VAL A 183 10.15 4.70 12.28
N PHE A 184 10.02 3.58 13.01
CA PHE A 184 9.41 3.61 14.35
C PHE A 184 10.22 4.43 15.35
N LYS A 185 11.56 4.34 15.36
CA LYS A 185 12.41 5.17 16.23
C LYS A 185 12.14 6.66 16.01
N GLN A 186 12.08 7.10 14.75
CA GLN A 186 11.75 8.48 14.38
C GLN A 186 10.33 8.88 14.83
N LEU A 187 9.33 8.00 14.62
CA LEU A 187 7.95 8.25 15.05
C LEU A 187 7.82 8.39 16.57
N THR A 188 8.69 7.73 17.33
CA THR A 188 8.73 7.81 18.80
C THR A 188 9.59 8.96 19.34
N GLY A 189 10.18 9.80 18.47
CA GLY A 189 11.06 10.90 18.87
C GLY A 189 12.45 10.48 19.36
N LEU A 190 12.79 9.19 19.24
CA LEU A 190 14.05 8.61 19.72
C LEU A 190 15.06 8.54 18.56
N GLY A 191 15.69 9.68 18.24
CA GLY A 191 16.89 9.72 17.39
C GLY A 191 16.86 10.72 16.22
N LYS A 192 18.02 10.90 15.60
CA LYS A 192 18.17 11.65 14.34
C LYS A 192 17.63 10.82 13.17
N ALA A 193 17.14 11.49 12.12
CA ALA A 193 16.75 10.82 10.89
C ALA A 193 17.99 10.16 10.25
N THR A 194 18.05 8.83 10.30
CA THR A 194 19.05 8.02 9.61
C THR A 194 18.57 7.69 8.20
N GLU A 195 19.49 7.53 7.26
CA GLU A 195 19.18 7.07 5.92
C GLU A 195 18.54 5.66 5.95
N LEU A 196 17.47 5.51 5.18
CA LEU A 196 16.81 4.23 4.96
C LEU A 196 17.39 3.58 3.70
N ARG A 197 17.59 2.26 3.74
CA ARG A 197 18.26 1.53 2.67
C ARG A 197 17.32 1.20 1.50
N HIS A 198 16.09 0.83 1.81
CA HIS A 198 15.07 0.36 0.88
C HIS A 198 13.85 1.25 0.86
N LEU A 199 13.37 1.66 2.04
CA LEU A 199 12.14 2.42 2.17
C LEU A 199 12.32 3.87 1.72
N TRP A 200 11.33 4.38 0.99
CA TRP A 200 11.21 5.79 0.67
C TRP A 200 10.18 6.41 1.59
N GLN A 201 10.61 7.38 2.39
CA GLN A 201 9.80 7.95 3.46
C GLN A 201 9.46 9.41 3.18
N ALA A 202 8.19 9.76 3.27
CA ALA A 202 7.79 11.16 3.35
C ALA A 202 7.93 11.67 4.80
N PRO A 203 8.35 12.93 5.01
CA PRO A 203 8.58 13.96 4.00
C PRO A 203 10.01 14.03 3.43
N PHE A 204 10.86 13.04 3.73
CA PHE A 204 12.30 13.15 3.53
C PHE A 204 12.76 12.71 2.13
N THR A 205 12.58 11.44 1.79
CA THR A 205 13.19 10.81 0.61
C THR A 205 12.16 10.42 -0.45
N LEU A 206 10.86 10.39 -0.12
CA LEU A 206 9.85 9.84 -1.02
C LEU A 206 9.72 10.61 -2.34
N GLN A 207 9.44 11.91 -2.31
CA GLN A 207 9.30 12.69 -3.55
C GLN A 207 10.64 12.79 -4.32
N PRO A 208 11.78 13.10 -3.67
CA PRO A 208 13.06 13.15 -4.37
C PRO A 208 13.39 11.83 -5.09
N ASN A 209 13.11 10.69 -4.46
CA ASN A 209 13.35 9.38 -5.08
C ASN A 209 12.39 9.07 -6.23
N VAL A 210 11.12 9.48 -6.13
CA VAL A 210 10.15 9.37 -7.25
C VAL A 210 10.63 10.20 -8.44
N VAL A 211 10.95 11.47 -8.24
CA VAL A 211 11.44 12.37 -9.30
C VAL A 211 12.73 11.83 -9.90
N ALA A 212 13.69 11.40 -9.07
CA ALA A 212 14.94 10.80 -9.55
C ALA A 212 14.71 9.51 -10.34
N ALA A 213 13.74 8.68 -9.95
CA ALA A 213 13.40 7.47 -10.71
C ALA A 213 12.82 7.80 -12.08
N ILE A 214 11.94 8.82 -12.18
CA ILE A 214 11.39 9.30 -13.44
C ILE A 214 12.50 9.89 -14.33
N ARG A 215 13.36 10.75 -13.78
CA ARG A 215 14.48 11.36 -14.52
C ARG A 215 15.46 10.31 -15.04
N ARG A 216 15.74 9.25 -14.28
CA ARG A 216 16.56 8.12 -14.75
C ARG A 216 15.94 7.41 -15.97
N GLU A 217 14.62 7.22 -16.00
CA GLU A 217 13.96 6.69 -17.21
C GLU A 217 14.16 7.63 -18.41
N ALA A 218 14.10 8.94 -18.19
CA ALA A 218 14.35 9.94 -19.23
C ALA A 218 15.79 9.86 -19.77
N GLU A 219 16.79 9.71 -18.88
CA GLU A 219 18.19 9.50 -19.28
C GLU A 219 18.38 8.22 -20.10
N ILE A 220 17.74 7.12 -19.69
CA ILE A 220 17.75 5.85 -20.43
C ILE A 220 17.16 6.04 -21.83
N ALA A 221 16.02 6.73 -21.94
CA ALA A 221 15.37 7.00 -23.21
C ALA A 221 16.19 7.92 -24.14
N ARG A 222 16.81 8.98 -23.61
CA ARG A 222 17.73 9.84 -24.37
C ARG A 222 18.94 9.08 -24.91
N ALA A 223 19.39 8.04 -24.20
CA ALA A 223 20.45 7.14 -24.66
C ALA A 223 19.97 6.12 -25.71
N GLY A 224 18.75 6.24 -26.24
CA GLY A 224 18.19 5.35 -27.26
C GLY A 224 17.72 3.99 -26.73
N ARG A 225 17.67 3.82 -25.40
CA ARG A 225 17.19 2.59 -24.74
C ARG A 225 15.74 2.73 -24.30
N ARG A 226 15.12 1.62 -23.90
CA ARG A 226 13.71 1.62 -23.50
C ARG A 226 13.52 2.22 -22.11
N GLY A 227 12.88 3.39 -22.06
CA GLY A 227 12.32 3.97 -20.83
C GLY A 227 10.83 3.65 -20.68
N ARG A 228 10.40 3.23 -19.49
CA ARG A 228 8.98 2.95 -19.20
C ARG A 228 8.64 3.22 -17.74
N VAL A 229 7.56 3.97 -17.53
CA VAL A 229 6.94 4.21 -16.23
C VAL A 229 5.50 3.69 -16.24
N ILE A 230 5.12 2.96 -15.20
CA ILE A 230 3.73 2.63 -14.94
C ILE A 230 3.41 2.99 -13.49
N ALA A 231 2.50 3.92 -13.27
CA ALA A 231 2.13 4.33 -11.92
C ALA A 231 0.62 4.25 -11.70
N LYS A 232 0.22 3.70 -10.55
CA LYS A 232 -1.17 3.62 -10.10
C LYS A 232 -1.29 4.34 -8.77
N MET A 233 -2.29 5.21 -8.65
CA MET A 233 -2.56 5.98 -7.42
C MET A 233 -3.98 6.53 -7.39
N ASN A 234 -4.36 7.16 -6.28
CA ASN A 234 -5.66 7.80 -6.17
C ASN A 234 -5.66 9.21 -6.72
N ALA A 235 -4.55 9.93 -6.61
CA ALA A 235 -4.44 11.29 -7.12
C ALA A 235 -3.00 11.67 -7.52
N LEU A 236 -2.89 12.55 -8.50
CA LEU A 236 -1.65 13.12 -9.02
C LEU A 236 -1.80 14.64 -9.14
N LEU A 237 -1.18 15.39 -8.24
CA LEU A 237 -1.31 16.85 -8.14
C LEU A 237 0.00 17.58 -7.86
N GLU A 238 1.11 16.87 -7.56
CA GLU A 238 2.35 17.53 -7.18
C GLU A 238 3.10 18.08 -8.42
N PRO A 239 3.38 19.39 -8.50
CA PRO A 239 3.91 20.03 -9.70
C PRO A 239 5.26 19.51 -10.19
N GLU A 240 6.26 19.33 -9.33
CA GLU A 240 7.61 18.92 -9.74
C GLU A 240 7.60 17.49 -10.29
N THR A 241 6.83 16.59 -9.66
CA THR A 241 6.62 15.23 -10.16
C THR A 241 5.92 15.23 -11.52
N ILE A 242 4.94 16.12 -11.72
CA ILE A 242 4.26 16.27 -13.02
C ILE A 242 5.22 16.78 -14.10
N GLU A 243 6.05 17.76 -13.77
CA GLU A 243 7.06 18.29 -14.70
C GLU A 243 8.07 17.21 -15.10
N ALA A 244 8.56 16.43 -14.13
CA ALA A 244 9.45 15.30 -14.41
C ALA A 244 8.81 14.26 -15.35
N LEU A 245 7.50 14.02 -15.26
CA LEU A 245 6.79 13.14 -16.18
C LEU A 245 6.70 13.73 -17.60
N TYR A 246 6.50 15.04 -17.74
CA TYR A 246 6.51 15.70 -19.04
C TYR A 246 7.90 15.65 -19.67
N GLU A 247 8.96 15.98 -18.91
CA GLU A 247 10.35 15.87 -19.37
C GLU A 247 10.69 14.42 -19.82
N ALA A 248 10.23 13.42 -19.06
CA ALA A 248 10.41 12.02 -19.40
C ALA A 248 9.64 11.65 -20.69
N SER A 249 8.39 12.12 -20.85
CA SER A 249 7.63 11.91 -22.08
C SER A 249 8.35 12.51 -23.30
N GLN A 250 8.86 13.73 -23.19
CA GLN A 250 9.63 14.40 -24.25
C GLN A 250 10.93 13.65 -24.59
N ALA A 251 11.55 13.00 -23.60
CA ALA A 251 12.71 12.13 -23.80
C ALA A 251 12.38 10.79 -24.49
N GLY A 252 11.10 10.47 -24.71
CA GLY A 252 10.66 9.23 -25.35
C GLY A 252 10.26 8.12 -24.36
N VAL A 253 10.14 8.41 -23.06
CA VAL A 253 9.67 7.45 -22.06
C VAL A 253 8.19 7.17 -22.27
N GLU A 254 7.81 5.90 -22.36
CA GLU A 254 6.40 5.51 -22.35
C GLU A 254 5.85 5.58 -20.92
N ILE A 255 4.73 6.27 -20.70
CA ILE A 255 4.18 6.48 -19.37
C ILE A 255 2.70 6.09 -19.33
N ASP A 256 2.34 5.16 -18.44
CA ASP A 256 0.95 4.82 -18.15
C ASP A 256 0.58 5.14 -16.71
N LEU A 257 -0.41 6.02 -16.54
CA LEU A 257 -0.91 6.49 -15.26
C LEU A 257 -2.33 5.97 -15.04
N ILE A 258 -2.52 5.23 -13.96
CA ILE A 258 -3.83 4.75 -13.50
C ILE A 258 -4.22 5.59 -12.28
N VAL A 259 -4.94 6.69 -12.50
CA VAL A 259 -5.32 7.65 -11.47
C VAL A 259 -6.83 7.65 -11.31
N ARG A 260 -7.33 7.18 -10.15
CA ARG A 260 -8.78 7.07 -9.94
C ARG A 260 -9.47 8.42 -9.76
N GLY A 261 -8.85 9.32 -9.01
CA GLY A 261 -9.39 10.59 -8.55
C GLY A 261 -8.77 11.80 -9.26
N PRO A 262 -8.47 12.89 -8.52
CA PRO A 262 -7.92 14.11 -9.11
C PRO A 262 -6.57 13.88 -9.82
N CYS A 263 -6.45 14.38 -11.05
CA CYS A 263 -5.22 14.37 -11.83
C CYS A 263 -5.04 15.73 -12.51
N ALA A 264 -3.98 16.45 -12.15
CA ALA A 264 -3.64 17.74 -12.74
C ALA A 264 -2.86 17.61 -14.05
N LEU A 265 -2.18 16.48 -14.27
CA LEU A 265 -1.47 16.17 -15.51
C LEU A 265 -2.44 16.06 -16.70
N ARG A 266 -2.01 16.55 -17.87
CA ARG A 266 -2.73 16.45 -19.15
C ARG A 266 -1.98 15.52 -20.12
N PRO A 267 -2.52 14.36 -20.49
CA PRO A 267 -1.89 13.43 -21.44
C PRO A 267 -2.12 13.82 -22.90
N GLY A 268 -1.23 13.41 -23.81
CA GLY A 268 -1.41 13.56 -25.26
C GLY A 268 -1.38 14.99 -25.78
N VAL A 269 -0.77 15.92 -25.04
CA VAL A 269 -0.50 17.28 -25.50
C VAL A 269 0.74 17.25 -26.41
N PRO A 270 0.63 17.66 -27.68
CA PRO A 270 1.75 17.60 -28.63
C PRO A 270 3.00 18.32 -28.14
N GLY A 271 4.15 17.65 -28.20
CA GLY A 271 5.45 18.15 -27.78
C GLY A 271 5.67 18.18 -26.27
N LEU A 272 4.70 17.75 -25.46
CA LEU A 272 4.76 17.78 -23.99
C LEU A 272 4.49 16.41 -23.38
N SER A 273 3.38 15.77 -23.76
CA SER A 273 2.89 14.55 -23.11
C SER A 273 2.42 13.50 -24.11
N ASP A 274 2.98 13.48 -25.32
CA ASP A 274 2.67 12.52 -26.40
C ASP A 274 2.74 11.06 -25.95
N ASN A 275 3.68 10.74 -25.05
CA ASN A 275 3.93 9.38 -24.59
C ASN A 275 3.23 9.05 -23.26
N ILE A 276 2.40 9.96 -22.75
CA ILE A 276 1.66 9.78 -21.49
C ILE A 276 0.22 9.38 -21.77
N ARG A 277 -0.23 8.30 -21.12
CA ARG A 277 -1.62 7.87 -21.08
C ARG A 277 -2.13 7.93 -19.66
N VAL A 278 -3.26 8.60 -19.44
CA VAL A 278 -3.93 8.63 -18.12
C VAL A 278 -5.28 7.93 -18.23
N ARG A 279 -5.56 7.04 -17.27
CA ARG A 279 -6.85 6.39 -17.15
C ARG A 279 -7.33 6.26 -15.72
N SER A 280 -8.65 6.28 -15.53
CA SER A 280 -9.33 6.02 -14.27
C SER A 280 -10.19 4.75 -14.41
N VAL A 281 -10.15 3.86 -13.42
CA VAL A 281 -11.00 2.66 -13.40
C VAL A 281 -11.95 2.77 -12.22
N ILE A 282 -13.25 2.75 -12.51
CA ILE A 282 -14.31 2.86 -11.52
C ILE A 282 -15.18 1.60 -11.61
N GLY A 283 -15.16 0.80 -10.54
CA GLY A 283 -15.84 -0.50 -10.49
C GLY A 283 -16.61 -0.72 -9.18
N ARG A 284 -16.82 -2.00 -8.86
CA ARG A 284 -17.43 -2.47 -7.61
C ARG A 284 -16.64 -2.02 -6.39
N PHE A 285 -15.32 -2.21 -6.46
CA PHE A 285 -14.40 -1.85 -5.38
C PHE A 285 -13.79 -0.48 -5.64
N LEU A 286 -13.43 0.17 -4.54
CA LEU A 286 -12.74 1.43 -4.55
C LEU A 286 -11.25 1.20 -4.79
N GLU A 287 -10.77 1.59 -5.97
CA GLU A 287 -9.35 1.48 -6.30
C GLU A 287 -8.51 2.32 -5.34
N HIS A 288 -7.63 1.72 -4.54
CA HIS A 288 -6.94 2.44 -3.45
C HIS A 288 -5.42 2.23 -3.37
N HIS A 289 -4.92 1.04 -3.71
CA HIS A 289 -3.50 0.74 -3.70
C HIS A 289 -2.71 1.63 -4.65
N ARG A 290 -1.50 2.00 -4.21
CA ARG A 290 -0.55 2.74 -5.03
C ARG A 290 0.62 1.85 -5.41
N ILE A 291 0.98 1.89 -6.69
CA ILE A 291 2.08 1.11 -7.28
C ILE A 291 2.92 2.06 -8.12
N PHE A 292 4.24 2.04 -7.93
CA PHE A 292 5.18 2.76 -8.79
C PHE A 292 6.10 1.73 -9.45
N HIS A 293 6.05 1.68 -10.78
CA HIS A 293 6.89 0.80 -11.58
C HIS A 293 7.76 1.63 -12.53
N PHE A 294 9.05 1.32 -12.51
CA PHE A 294 10.08 1.90 -13.37
C PHE A 294 10.84 0.74 -14.03
N HIS A 295 10.99 0.78 -15.35
CA HIS A 295 11.68 -0.30 -16.09
C HIS A 295 13.14 -0.44 -15.70
N ALA A 296 13.82 0.68 -15.41
CA ALA A 296 15.15 0.79 -14.85
C ALA A 296 16.16 -0.08 -15.62
N ASP A 297 16.19 0.06 -16.94
CA ASP A 297 17.05 -0.70 -17.86
C ASP A 297 16.94 -2.23 -17.69
N GLY A 298 15.73 -2.71 -17.37
CA GLY A 298 15.43 -4.13 -17.17
C GLY A 298 15.50 -4.61 -15.72
N ALA A 299 15.92 -3.76 -14.77
CA ALA A 299 15.89 -4.09 -13.33
C ALA A 299 14.47 -4.14 -12.74
N GLU A 300 13.50 -3.53 -13.42
CA GLU A 300 12.07 -3.60 -13.11
C GLU A 300 11.80 -3.22 -11.63
N HIS A 301 12.10 -1.97 -11.28
CA HIS A 301 11.88 -1.46 -9.94
C HIS A 301 10.38 -1.33 -9.67
N MET A 302 9.91 -1.94 -8.58
CA MET A 302 8.49 -2.03 -8.22
C MET A 302 8.32 -1.62 -6.77
N TYR A 303 7.53 -0.58 -6.53
CA TYR A 303 7.21 -0.08 -5.20
C TYR A 303 5.71 -0.12 -4.96
N LEU A 304 5.34 -0.43 -3.73
CA LEU A 304 3.99 -0.26 -3.20
C LEU A 304 4.01 0.89 -2.21
N SER A 305 2.96 1.70 -2.16
CA SER A 305 2.98 2.93 -1.37
C SER A 305 1.67 3.21 -0.64
N SER A 306 1.79 3.83 0.54
CA SER A 306 0.67 4.45 1.24
C SER A 306 0.34 5.85 0.71
N ALA A 307 1.26 6.45 -0.04
CA ALA A 307 1.21 7.81 -0.55
C ALA A 307 0.69 7.89 -1.99
N ASP A 308 -0.10 8.93 -2.24
CA ASP A 308 -0.36 9.46 -3.58
C ASP A 308 0.68 10.54 -3.94
N TRP A 309 0.75 10.95 -5.21
CA TRP A 309 1.66 12.02 -5.65
C TRP A 309 0.99 13.40 -5.49
N MET A 310 0.84 13.82 -4.23
CA MET A 310 0.27 15.11 -3.84
C MET A 310 1.14 15.79 -2.78
N ASP A 311 1.15 17.12 -2.76
CA ASP A 311 1.89 17.94 -1.78
C ASP A 311 1.74 17.42 -0.33
N ARG A 312 0.50 17.23 0.13
CA ARG A 312 0.25 16.76 1.49
C ARG A 312 0.84 15.38 1.79
N ASN A 313 0.91 14.48 0.81
CA ASN A 313 1.44 13.13 1.01
C ASN A 313 2.96 13.13 0.99
N PHE A 314 3.56 13.94 0.13
CA PHE A 314 5.00 14.03 0.03
C PHE A 314 5.65 14.89 1.10
N PHE A 315 4.98 15.93 1.61
CA PHE A 315 5.65 16.93 2.44
C PHE A 315 4.98 17.20 3.79
N ARG A 316 3.75 16.72 4.02
CA ARG A 316 2.97 17.02 5.25
C ARG A 316 2.49 15.78 5.99
N ARG A 317 2.95 14.60 5.56
CA ARG A 317 2.57 13.31 6.13
C ARG A 317 3.77 12.41 6.24
N ILE A 318 3.65 11.44 7.14
CA ILE A 318 4.56 10.32 7.22
C ILE A 318 3.95 9.18 6.41
N GLU A 319 4.54 8.93 5.25
CA GLU A 319 4.13 7.93 4.26
C GLU A 319 5.34 7.07 3.92
N ILE A 320 5.09 5.84 3.48
CA ILE A 320 6.15 4.92 3.06
C ILE A 320 5.82 4.38 1.67
N ALA A 321 6.81 4.39 0.78
CA ALA A 321 6.86 3.48 -0.35
C ALA A 321 7.92 2.40 -0.08
N PHE A 322 7.56 1.15 -0.27
CA PHE A 322 8.39 -0.01 0.02
C PHE A 322 8.61 -0.84 -1.25
N PRO A 323 9.83 -1.30 -1.52
CA PRO A 323 10.13 -2.07 -2.70
C PRO A 323 9.61 -3.51 -2.57
N VAL A 324 9.20 -4.07 -3.70
CA VAL A 324 8.95 -5.51 -3.85
C VAL A 324 10.23 -6.13 -4.39
N LEU A 325 11.04 -6.73 -3.51
CA LEU A 325 12.36 -7.27 -3.86
C LEU A 325 12.27 -8.60 -4.62
N ASP A 326 11.39 -9.52 -4.18
CA ASP A 326 11.22 -10.83 -4.81
C ASP A 326 10.70 -10.70 -6.26
N PRO A 327 11.46 -11.17 -7.28
CA PRO A 327 11.03 -11.14 -8.69
C PRO A 327 9.71 -11.88 -8.97
N ARG A 328 9.36 -12.91 -8.18
CA ARG A 328 8.06 -13.61 -8.27
C ARG A 328 6.93 -12.70 -7.83
N LEU A 329 7.13 -11.95 -6.74
CA LEU A 329 6.15 -10.99 -6.26
C LEU A 329 6.05 -9.75 -7.16
N LYS A 330 7.16 -9.26 -7.75
CA LYS A 330 7.13 -8.20 -8.77
C LYS A 330 6.23 -8.58 -9.94
N ARG A 331 6.41 -9.79 -10.49
CA ARG A 331 5.56 -10.33 -11.56
C ARG A 331 4.10 -10.44 -11.12
N ARG A 332 3.85 -10.80 -9.86
CA ARG A 332 2.50 -10.89 -9.28
C ARG A 332 1.85 -9.51 -9.17
N VAL A 333 2.54 -8.49 -8.65
CA VAL A 333 2.05 -7.10 -8.61
C VAL A 333 1.75 -6.58 -10.01
N MET A 334 2.62 -6.85 -10.98
CA MET A 334 2.37 -6.49 -12.37
C MET A 334 1.12 -7.21 -12.93
N LYS A 335 0.97 -8.51 -12.66
CA LYS A 335 -0.17 -9.32 -13.12
C LYS A 335 -1.49 -8.91 -12.46
N GLU A 336 -1.47 -8.50 -11.20
CA GLU A 336 -2.69 -8.26 -10.43
C GLU A 336 -3.05 -6.77 -10.32
N GLY A 337 -2.07 -5.91 -10.07
CA GLY A 337 -2.27 -4.49 -9.75
C GLY A 337 -2.13 -3.54 -10.94
N LEU A 338 -1.49 -3.96 -12.04
CA LEU A 338 -1.24 -3.09 -13.21
C LEU A 338 -1.90 -3.62 -14.49
N ARG A 339 -1.52 -4.81 -14.98
CA ARG A 339 -1.96 -5.33 -16.29
C ARG A 339 -3.48 -5.41 -16.48
N PRO A 340 -4.28 -5.91 -15.50
CA PRO A 340 -5.73 -5.98 -15.66
C PRO A 340 -6.33 -4.57 -15.80
N TYR A 341 -5.78 -3.61 -15.07
CA TYR A 341 -6.21 -2.22 -15.10
C TYR A 341 -5.75 -1.47 -16.35
N LEU A 342 -4.63 -1.83 -16.97
CA LEU A 342 -4.23 -1.35 -18.31
C LEU A 342 -5.05 -2.00 -19.43
N GLY A 343 -5.51 -3.24 -19.21
CA GLY A 343 -6.33 -3.99 -20.17
C GLY A 343 -7.85 -3.78 -20.04
N ASP A 344 -8.31 -3.04 -19.04
CA ASP A 344 -9.74 -2.82 -18.80
C ASP A 344 -10.38 -2.02 -19.93
N ASN A 345 -11.46 -2.56 -20.49
CA ASN A 345 -12.17 -2.00 -21.65
C ASN A 345 -13.65 -1.68 -21.38
N CYS A 346 -14.10 -1.71 -20.12
CA CYS A 346 -15.53 -1.53 -19.79
C CYS A 346 -15.80 -0.68 -18.54
N GLN A 347 -14.84 -0.60 -17.63
CA GLN A 347 -14.87 0.24 -16.42
C GLN A 347 -13.82 1.35 -16.46
N ALA A 348 -12.92 1.32 -17.45
CA ALA A 348 -11.93 2.36 -17.67
C ALA A 348 -12.47 3.60 -18.38
N TRP A 349 -11.96 4.74 -17.96
CA TRP A 349 -12.14 6.07 -18.54
C TRP A 349 -10.77 6.61 -18.90
N ASP A 350 -10.53 6.89 -20.18
CA ASP A 350 -9.27 7.43 -20.64
C ASP A 350 -9.38 8.98 -20.69
N MET A 351 -8.45 9.67 -20.05
CA MET A 351 -8.39 11.14 -20.10
C MET A 351 -7.86 11.58 -21.47
N GLN A 352 -8.54 12.55 -22.08
CA GLN A 352 -8.13 13.18 -23.34
C GLN A 352 -7.24 14.40 -23.08
N ALA A 353 -6.61 14.94 -24.12
CA ALA A 353 -5.73 16.12 -24.02
C ALA A 353 -6.42 17.37 -23.46
N ASP A 354 -7.74 17.50 -23.66
CA ASP A 354 -8.55 18.58 -23.08
C ASP A 354 -8.91 18.35 -21.60
N GLY A 355 -8.46 17.24 -21.01
CA GLY A 355 -8.74 16.85 -19.63
C GLY A 355 -10.09 16.17 -19.42
N LYS A 356 -10.94 16.04 -20.44
CA LYS A 356 -12.20 15.30 -20.34
C LYS A 356 -11.93 13.80 -20.33
N TYR A 357 -12.83 13.05 -19.69
CA TYR A 357 -12.75 11.61 -19.63
C TYR A 357 -13.74 10.97 -20.59
N ARG A 358 -13.25 9.99 -21.36
CA ARG A 358 -14.09 9.16 -22.22
C ARG A 358 -14.11 7.73 -21.71
N ARG A 359 -15.30 7.21 -21.40
CA ARG A 359 -15.46 5.81 -21.02
C ARG A 359 -15.13 4.90 -22.21
N LYS A 360 -14.38 3.83 -21.96
CA LYS A 360 -14.20 2.78 -22.96
C LYS A 360 -15.45 1.95 -23.09
N HIS A 361 -15.82 1.70 -24.34
CA HIS A 361 -16.87 0.76 -24.71
C HIS A 361 -16.21 -0.47 -25.33
N PRO A 362 -16.49 -1.67 -24.82
CA PRO A 362 -15.90 -2.88 -25.35
C PRO A 362 -16.41 -3.13 -26.77
N ARG A 363 -15.50 -3.27 -27.73
CA ARG A 363 -15.79 -3.75 -29.10
C ARG A 363 -15.53 -5.26 -29.25
N SER A 364 -15.09 -5.90 -28.18
CA SER A 364 -14.70 -7.30 -28.09
C SER A 364 -15.08 -7.85 -26.71
N ILE A 365 -14.53 -9.02 -26.33
CA ILE A 365 -14.78 -9.63 -25.01
C ILE A 365 -14.56 -8.59 -23.90
N ARG A 366 -15.56 -8.48 -23.03
CA ARG A 366 -15.53 -7.57 -21.88
C ARG A 366 -14.43 -7.99 -20.91
N ARG A 367 -13.54 -7.07 -20.59
CA ARG A 367 -12.46 -7.23 -19.61
C ARG A 367 -12.65 -6.19 -18.53
N ALA A 368 -13.11 -6.64 -17.37
CA ALA A 368 -13.22 -5.84 -16.15
C ALA A 368 -12.14 -6.29 -15.18
N ALA A 369 -11.23 -5.39 -14.81
CA ALA A 369 -10.08 -5.72 -13.97
C ALA A 369 -10.49 -6.42 -12.67
N GLN A 370 -11.47 -5.84 -11.97
CA GLN A 370 -11.94 -6.37 -10.68
C GLN A 370 -12.66 -7.72 -10.80
N LEU A 371 -13.35 -7.99 -11.91
CA LEU A 371 -14.01 -9.29 -12.12
C LEU A 371 -12.99 -10.40 -12.43
N ILE A 372 -11.95 -10.08 -13.21
CA ILE A 372 -10.83 -10.98 -13.47
C ILE A 372 -10.16 -11.35 -12.14
N LEU A 373 -9.85 -10.34 -11.32
CA LEU A 373 -9.22 -10.55 -10.01
C LEU A 373 -10.10 -11.33 -9.04
N LEU A 374 -11.41 -11.06 -9.00
CA LEU A 374 -12.35 -11.86 -8.21
C LEU A 374 -12.32 -13.33 -8.63
N LYS A 375 -12.37 -13.62 -9.94
CA LYS A 375 -12.33 -15.00 -10.44
C LYS A 375 -11.01 -15.70 -10.11
N GLU A 376 -9.89 -14.99 -10.14
CA GLU A 376 -8.57 -15.59 -9.92
C GLU A 376 -8.18 -15.74 -8.43
N LEU A 377 -8.60 -14.81 -7.57
CA LEU A 377 -8.07 -14.67 -6.21
C LEU A 377 -9.09 -14.92 -5.11
N ALA A 378 -10.40 -14.83 -5.38
CA ALA A 378 -11.41 -15.21 -4.39
C ALA A 378 -11.39 -16.73 -4.15
N ALA A 379 -11.93 -17.17 -3.01
CA ALA A 379 -12.10 -18.59 -2.76
C ALA A 379 -13.04 -19.20 -3.82
N SER A 380 -12.68 -20.39 -4.32
CA SER A 380 -13.57 -21.17 -5.17
C SER A 380 -14.85 -21.45 -4.39
N SER A 381 -16.00 -21.10 -4.98
CA SER A 381 -17.33 -21.34 -4.41
C SER A 381 -17.68 -22.81 -4.43
#